data_AF-A0A7V9VNN5-F1
#
_entry.id   AF-A0A7V9VNN5-F1
#
_cell.length_a   1.000
_cell.length_b   1.000
_cell.length_c   1.000
_cell.angle_alpha   90.00
_cell.angle_beta   90.00
_cell.angle_gamma   90.00
#
_symmetry.space_group_name_H-M   'P 1'
#
loop_
_entity.id
_entity.type
_entity.pdbx_description
1 polymer ?
#
loop_
_entity_poly.entity_id
_entity_poly.type
_entity_poly.pdbx_seq_one_letter_code
_entity_poly.pdbx_strand_id
1 'polypeptide(L)'
;MNGPTVLARGPWRPEEIGCAWRAEPFEASPEAAAAADQKVAALAAKGSPSHDGLAARLVDFTYEEGRLALELQPVRWSLRLVEGDAQGSLAALCLVRSRDGRWLA
;
A
#
# COMPACT_ATOMS: atom_id res chain seq x y z
N MET A 1 21.64 11.52 2.06
CA MET A 1 20.18 11.45 1.93
C MET A 1 19.87 10.48 0.80
N ASN A 2 19.44 9.26 1.10
CA ASN A 2 18.95 8.35 0.07
C ASN A 2 17.52 8.79 -0.26
N GLY A 3 17.34 9.35 -1.46
CA GLY A 3 16.01 9.62 -2.01
C GLY A 3 15.22 8.33 -2.23
N PRO A 4 13.95 8.43 -2.62
CA PRO A 4 13.13 7.26 -2.91
C PRO A 4 13.80 6.38 -3.97
N THR A 5 13.87 5.08 -3.70
CA THR A 5 14.35 4.10 -4.67
C THR A 5 13.22 3.76 -5.62
N VAL A 6 13.46 3.95 -6.93
CA VAL A 6 12.53 3.47 -7.95
C VAL A 6 12.77 1.99 -8.16
N LEU A 7 11.76 1.17 -7.84
CA LEU A 7 11.83 -0.29 -7.92
C LEU A 7 11.56 -0.82 -9.34
N ALA A 8 10.65 -0.17 -10.07
CA ALA A 8 10.30 -0.52 -11.46
C ALA A 8 9.75 0.71 -12.21
N ARG A 9 9.81 0.72 -13.55
CA ARG A 9 9.29 1.80 -14.39
C ARG A 9 8.51 1.24 -15.59
N GLY A 10 7.29 1.74 -15.78
CA GLY A 10 6.48 1.51 -16.97
C GLY A 10 6.82 2.47 -18.13
N PRO A 11 5.93 2.61 -19.14
CA PRO A 11 4.50 2.30 -19.08
C PRO A 11 4.20 0.79 -19.15
N TRP A 12 3.18 0.37 -18.41
CA TRP A 12 2.60 -0.97 -18.51
C TRP A 12 1.15 -0.85 -18.95
N ARG A 13 0.74 -1.77 -19.82
CA ARG A 13 -0.68 -2.08 -20.06
C ARG A 13 -1.19 -2.92 -18.89
N PRO A 14 -2.51 -2.92 -18.62
CA PRO A 14 -3.07 -3.75 -17.56
C PRO A 14 -2.67 -5.23 -17.65
N GLU A 15 -2.58 -5.81 -18.85
CA GLU A 15 -2.16 -7.20 -19.09
C GLU A 15 -0.66 -7.47 -18.87
N GLU A 16 0.15 -6.42 -18.76
CA GLU A 16 1.59 -6.51 -18.45
C GLU A 16 1.86 -6.45 -16.93
N ILE A 17 0.79 -6.32 -16.12
CA ILE A 17 0.83 -6.31 -14.66
C ILE A 17 0.17 -7.59 -14.12
N GLY A 18 0.99 -8.47 -13.55
CA GLY A 18 0.54 -9.66 -12.82
C GLY A 18 0.36 -9.37 -11.33
N CYS A 19 -0.67 -9.94 -10.72
CA CYS A 19 -0.91 -9.83 -9.29
C CYS A 19 -1.34 -11.19 -8.73
N ALA A 20 -0.57 -11.70 -7.77
CA ALA A 20 -0.90 -12.89 -6.99
C ALA A 20 -1.17 -12.51 -5.54
N TRP A 21 -2.18 -13.11 -4.91
CA TRP A 21 -2.54 -12.87 -3.52
C TRP A 21 -2.28 -14.10 -2.67
N ARG A 22 -1.55 -13.93 -1.56
CA ARG A 22 -1.54 -14.92 -0.48
C ARG A 22 -2.93 -15.01 0.13
N ALA A 23 -3.35 -16.23 0.47
CA ALA A 23 -4.65 -16.47 1.07
C ALA A 23 -4.67 -16.03 2.55
N GLU A 24 -3.57 -16.27 3.26
CA GLU A 24 -3.43 -15.96 4.67
C GLU A 24 -3.17 -14.46 4.88
N PRO A 25 -3.99 -13.77 5.71
CA PRO A 25 -3.70 -12.40 6.12
C PRO A 25 -2.35 -12.29 6.84
N PHE A 26 -1.72 -11.12 6.71
CA PHE A 26 -0.49 -10.81 7.43
C PHE A 26 -0.75 -10.74 8.94
N GLU A 27 -0.04 -11.57 9.71
CA GLU A 27 -0.02 -11.51 11.17
C GLU A 27 1.09 -10.57 11.63
N ALA A 28 0.69 -9.37 12.07
CA ALA A 28 1.60 -8.42 12.68
C ALA A 28 2.04 -8.89 14.08
N SER A 29 3.16 -8.36 14.58
CA SER A 29 3.56 -8.60 15.96
C SER A 29 2.48 -8.09 16.94
N PRO A 30 2.36 -8.68 18.14
CA PRO A 30 1.39 -8.21 19.14
C PRO A 30 1.54 -6.73 19.48
N GLU A 31 2.77 -6.23 19.51
CA GLU A 31 3.08 -4.81 19.76
C GLU A 31 2.55 -3.91 18.63
N ALA A 32 2.81 -4.28 17.37
CA ALA A 32 2.34 -3.50 16.23
C ALA A 32 0.80 -3.52 16.13
N ALA A 33 0.17 -4.66 16.43
CA ALA A 33 -1.28 -4.76 16.49
C ALA A 33 -1.87 -3.84 17.56
N ALA A 34 -1.31 -3.86 18.78
CA ALA A 34 -1.76 -2.99 19.88
C ALA A 34 -1.53 -1.50 19.57
N ALA A 35 -0.42 -1.15 18.92
CA ALA A 35 -0.15 0.22 18.47
C ALA A 35 -1.16 0.68 17.41
N ALA A 36 -1.51 -0.19 16.46
CA ALA A 36 -2.51 0.10 15.44
C ALA A 36 -3.90 0.35 16.06
N ASP A 37 -4.29 -0.45 17.06
CA ASP A 37 -5.54 -0.27 17.80
C ASP A 37 -5.60 1.09 18.49
N GLN A 38 -4.49 1.52 19.12
CA GLN A 38 -4.40 2.85 19.74
C GLN A 38 -4.54 3.98 18.71
N LYS A 39 -3.94 3.84 17.52
CA LYS A 39 -4.06 4.86 16.45
C LYS A 39 -5.50 4.97 15.95
N VAL A 40 -6.19 3.84 15.76
CA VAL A 40 -7.61 3.82 15.36
C VAL A 40 -8.50 4.46 16.43
N ALA A 41 -8.30 4.12 17.70
CA ALA A 41 -9.04 4.72 18.81
C ALA A 41 -8.82 6.24 18.87
N ALA A 42 -7.59 6.71 18.65
CA ALA A 42 -7.27 8.14 18.60
C ALA A 42 -7.91 8.88 17.41
N LEU A 43 -8.10 8.21 16.26
CA LEU A 43 -8.86 8.75 15.14
C LEU A 43 -10.35 8.87 15.49
N ALA A 44 -10.93 7.81 16.06
CA ALA A 44 -12.34 7.78 16.47
C ALA A 44 -12.65 8.88 17.51
N ALA A 45 -11.78 9.06 18.50
CA ALA A 45 -11.93 10.09 19.54
C ALA A 45 -11.98 11.52 18.99
N LYS A 46 -11.44 11.75 17.79
CA LYS A 46 -11.45 13.06 17.11
C LYS A 46 -12.59 13.20 16.09
N GLY A 47 -13.48 12.20 15.98
CA GLY A 47 -14.55 12.16 14.99
C GLY A 47 -14.06 11.85 13.57
N SER A 48 -12.82 11.40 13.40
CA SER A 48 -12.30 11.00 12.09
C SER A 48 -12.85 9.62 11.69
N PRO A 49 -12.99 9.36 10.38
CA PRO A 49 -13.19 8.00 9.89
C PRO A 49 -12.11 7.05 10.45
N SER A 50 -12.56 5.96 11.08
CA SER A 50 -11.73 5.05 11.87
C SER A 50 -12.01 3.58 11.53
N HIS A 51 -12.54 3.32 10.33
CA HIS A 51 -12.76 1.95 9.87
C HIS A 51 -11.44 1.22 9.64
N ASP A 52 -11.25 0.10 10.34
CA ASP A 52 -10.09 -0.76 10.18
C ASP A 52 -10.44 -2.00 9.34
N GLY A 53 -10.47 -1.79 8.03
CA GLY A 53 -10.70 -2.85 7.05
C GLY A 53 -9.42 -3.55 6.59
N LEU A 54 -9.52 -4.28 5.49
CA LEU A 54 -8.36 -4.86 4.81
C LEU A 54 -7.75 -3.87 3.82
N ALA A 55 -6.43 -3.93 3.70
CA ALA A 55 -5.61 -3.28 2.69
C ALA A 55 -4.68 -4.30 2.03
N ALA A 56 -3.89 -3.83 1.06
CA ALA A 56 -2.86 -4.64 0.40
C ALA A 56 -1.49 -4.39 1.04
N ARG A 57 -0.78 -5.46 1.38
CA ARG A 57 0.65 -5.46 1.70
C ARG A 57 1.43 -5.96 0.49
N LEU A 58 2.50 -5.26 0.10
CA LEU A 58 3.45 -5.74 -0.89
C LEU A 58 4.40 -6.74 -0.20
N VAL A 59 4.40 -7.98 -0.66
CA VAL A 59 5.27 -9.04 -0.14
C VAL A 59 6.54 -9.12 -0.95
N ASP A 60 6.40 -9.18 -2.27
CA ASP A 60 7.50 -9.26 -3.21
C ASP A 60 7.08 -8.65 -4.55
N PHE A 61 8.07 -8.34 -5.39
CA PHE A 61 7.86 -7.92 -6.76
C PHE A 61 9.00 -8.41 -7.66
N THR A 62 8.66 -8.70 -8.91
CA THR A 62 9.66 -8.88 -9.96
C THR A 62 9.35 -7.97 -11.13
N TYR A 63 10.42 -7.50 -11.77
CA TYR A 63 10.34 -6.71 -12.99
C TYR A 63 11.33 -7.29 -14.01
N GLU A 64 10.79 -8.04 -14.95
CA GLU A 64 11.57 -8.76 -15.98
C GLU A 64 10.83 -8.65 -17.32
N GLU A 65 11.59 -8.56 -18.42
CA GLU A 65 11.06 -8.54 -19.79
C GLU A 65 9.93 -7.50 -20.03
N GLY A 66 9.98 -6.37 -19.31
CA GLY A 66 8.99 -5.30 -19.43
C GLY A 66 7.65 -5.56 -18.72
N ARG A 67 7.55 -6.64 -17.93
CA ARG A 67 6.36 -6.99 -17.13
C ARG A 67 6.59 -6.77 -15.65
N LEU A 68 5.55 -6.36 -14.94
CA LEU A 68 5.57 -6.20 -13.48
C LEU A 68 4.75 -7.32 -12.85
N ALA A 69 5.33 -8.12 -11.97
CA ALA A 69 4.58 -9.08 -11.15
C ALA A 69 4.66 -8.65 -9.68
N LEU A 70 3.50 -8.62 -9.02
CA LEU A 70 3.36 -8.27 -7.60
C LEU A 70 2.84 -9.47 -6.82
N GLU A 71 3.50 -9.81 -5.72
CA GLU A 71 2.96 -10.69 -4.70
C GLU A 71 2.36 -9.84 -3.57
N LEU A 72 1.06 -9.98 -3.34
CA LEU A 72 0.31 -9.22 -2.35
C LEU A 72 -0.23 -10.11 -1.23
N GLN A 73 -0.50 -9.50 -0.09
CA GLN A 73 -1.10 -10.17 1.06
C GLN A 73 -2.15 -9.25 1.72
N PRO A 74 -3.30 -9.79 2.16
CA PRO A 74 -4.25 -9.01 2.94
C PRO A 74 -3.61 -8.55 4.26
N VAL A 75 -3.78 -7.27 4.61
CA VAL A 75 -3.26 -6.70 5.87
C VAL A 75 -4.32 -5.79 6.50
N ARG A 76 -4.33 -5.65 7.82
CA ARG A 76 -5.17 -4.64 8.49
C ARG A 76 -4.74 -3.25 8.03
N TRP A 77 -5.69 -2.41 7.63
CA TRP A 77 -5.40 -1.06 7.16
C TRP A 77 -4.68 -0.22 8.22
N SER A 78 -5.09 -0.32 9.48
CA SER A 78 -4.56 0.46 10.60
C SER A 78 -3.07 0.27 10.86
N LEU A 79 -2.49 -0.86 10.44
CA LEU A 79 -1.06 -1.13 10.56
C LEU A 79 -0.20 -0.11 9.81
N ARG A 80 -0.76 0.57 8.80
CA ARG A 80 -0.07 1.67 8.10
C ARG A 80 0.16 2.93 8.97
N LEU A 81 -0.56 3.05 10.09
CA LEU A 81 -0.49 4.20 11.00
C LEU A 81 0.59 4.02 12.07
N VAL A 82 1.13 2.80 12.19
CA VAL A 82 2.25 2.49 13.08
C VAL A 82 3.54 3.00 12.43
N GLU A 83 4.41 3.61 13.24
CA GLU A 83 5.69 4.16 12.77
C GLU A 83 6.58 3.05 12.18
N GLY A 84 7.37 3.40 11.15
CA GLY A 84 8.24 2.47 10.45
C GLY A 84 7.95 2.42 8.95
N ASP A 85 7.95 1.22 8.38
CA ASP A 85 7.77 0.94 6.95
C ASP A 85 6.29 0.79 6.54
N ALA A 86 5.36 1.24 7.38
CA ALA A 86 3.92 1.03 7.24
C ALA A 86 3.54 -0.46 7.06
N GLN A 87 4.35 -1.39 7.59
CA GLN A 87 4.17 -2.83 7.50
C GLN A 87 4.07 -3.33 6.04
N GLY A 88 4.74 -2.66 5.11
CA GLY A 88 4.71 -2.98 3.68
C GLY A 88 3.38 -2.62 2.99
N SER A 89 2.57 -1.74 3.58
CA SER A 89 1.30 -1.30 2.99
C SER A 89 1.51 -0.68 1.61
N LEU A 90 0.77 -1.15 0.61
CA LEU A 90 0.78 -0.63 -0.74
C LEU A 90 -0.19 0.57 -0.86
N ALA A 91 0.28 1.64 -1.51
CA ALA A 91 -0.55 2.77 -1.91
C ALA A 91 -0.46 2.98 -3.42
N ALA A 92 -1.57 3.38 -4.04
CA ALA A 92 -1.62 3.76 -5.44
C ALA A 92 -1.91 5.25 -5.56
N LEU A 93 -1.16 5.95 -6.42
CA LEU A 93 -1.39 7.34 -6.77
C LEU A 93 -1.74 7.40 -8.27
N CYS A 94 -2.82 8.12 -8.59
CA CYS A 94 -3.22 8.38 -9.96
C CYS A 94 -2.92 9.84 -10.29
N LEU A 95 -2.01 10.09 -11.23
CA LEU A 95 -1.75 11.41 -11.78
C LEU A 95 -2.57 11.58 -13.05
N VAL A 96 -3.42 12.61 -13.09
CA VAL A 96 -4.34 12.83 -14.20
C VAL A 96 -3.99 14.13 -14.90
N ARG A 97 -3.89 14.07 -16.23
CA ARG A 97 -3.69 15.26 -17.07
C ARG A 97 -4.95 15.54 -17.87
N SER A 98 -5.46 16.76 -17.77
CA SER A 98 -6.58 17.25 -18.57
C SER A 98 -6.21 17.36 -20.04
N ARG A 99 -7.22 17.43 -20.91
CA ARG A 99 -7.03 17.54 -22.37
C ARG A 99 -6.26 18.81 -22.78
N ASP A 100 -6.43 19.91 -22.04
CA ASP A 100 -5.70 21.17 -22.22
C ASP A 100 -4.32 21.18 -21.54
N GLY A 101 -3.91 20.04 -20.97
CA GLY A 101 -2.54 19.79 -20.50
C GLY A 101 -2.27 20.14 -19.05
N ARG A 102 -3.30 20.43 -18.25
CA ARG A 102 -3.19 20.73 -16.80
C ARG A 102 -3.19 19.45 -15.98
N TRP A 103 -2.44 19.42 -14.89
CA TRP A 103 -2.48 18.31 -13.92
C TRP A 103 -3.63 18.53 -12.93
N LEU A 104 -4.44 17.49 -12.69
CA LEU A 104 -5.64 17.53 -11.84
C LEU A 104 -5.43 16.84 -10.47
N ALA A 105 -4.30 16.17 -10.31
CA ALA A 105 -3.81 15.56 -9.09
C ALA A 105 -2.28 15.40 -9.21
#